data_AF-A0A0Q7BSV1-F1
#
_entry.id   AF-A0A0Q7BSV1-F1
#
_cell.length_a   1.000
_cell.length_b   1.000
_cell.length_c   1.000
_cell.angle_alpha   90.00
_cell.angle_beta   90.00
_cell.angle_gamma   90.00
#
_symmetry.space_group_name_H-M   'P 1'
#
loop_
_entity.id
_entity.type
_entity.pdbx_description
1 polymer ?
#
loop_
_entity_poly.entity_id
_entity_poly.type
_entity_poly.pdbx_seq_one_letter_code
_entity_poly.pdbx_strand_id
1 'polypeptide(L)'
;MTRAATPLRPSRHSPPNSLAEQSPTSAFEWIGGEARVRELVDRFYDLMDLEPAYARLRAAHGDGLDSARDKLFWFLCGWLGGPDHYISRFGHPRLRARHMPFRIGIAERDEWLACMAQAMQECGVDPALQERLVESFAGTADWMRNV
;
A
#
# COMPACT_ATOMS: atom_id res chain seq x y z
N MET A 1 -28.30 58.89 -44.39
CA MET A 1 -27.05 58.59 -43.65
C MET A 1 -27.37 58.57 -42.15
N THR A 2 -27.65 57.39 -41.56
CA THR A 2 -27.62 57.22 -40.10
C THR A 2 -27.59 55.73 -39.77
N ARG A 3 -26.42 55.20 -39.37
CA ARG A 3 -26.29 53.85 -38.78
C ARG A 3 -26.49 53.99 -37.27
N ALA A 4 -27.43 53.24 -36.71
CA ALA A 4 -27.56 53.07 -35.27
C ALA A 4 -26.42 52.16 -34.77
N ALA A 5 -25.76 52.58 -33.68
CA ALA A 5 -24.70 51.83 -33.01
C ALA A 5 -25.30 50.90 -31.94
N THR A 6 -24.96 49.62 -31.99
CA THR A 6 -25.29 48.63 -30.94
C THR A 6 -24.25 48.70 -29.82
N PRO A 7 -24.62 48.73 -28.53
CA PRO A 7 -23.64 48.70 -27.45
C PRO A 7 -23.12 47.29 -27.20
N LEU A 8 -21.79 47.13 -27.14
CA LEU A 8 -21.13 45.91 -26.65
C LEU A 8 -21.33 45.79 -25.14
N ARG A 9 -21.96 44.69 -24.70
CA ARG A 9 -22.04 44.31 -23.28
C ARG A 9 -20.71 43.69 -22.86
N PRO A 10 -20.14 44.03 -21.69
CA PRO A 10 -18.90 43.42 -21.23
C PRO A 10 -19.14 41.94 -20.86
N SER A 11 -18.33 41.06 -21.42
CA SER A 11 -18.29 39.64 -21.07
C SER A 11 -17.69 39.50 -19.68
N ARG A 12 -18.47 38.97 -18.73
CA ARG A 12 -17.96 38.60 -17.40
C ARG A 12 -17.09 37.36 -17.56
N HIS A 13 -15.78 37.55 -17.68
CA HIS A 13 -14.84 36.47 -17.40
C HIS A 13 -14.84 36.24 -15.89
N SER A 14 -15.47 35.15 -15.45
CA SER A 14 -15.13 34.56 -14.17
C SER A 14 -13.74 33.92 -14.30
N PRO A 15 -12.81 34.12 -13.35
CA PRO A 15 -11.58 33.34 -13.33
C PRO A 15 -11.94 31.88 -12.99
N PRO A 16 -11.24 30.87 -13.52
CA PRO A 16 -11.34 29.51 -13.00
C PRO A 16 -10.80 29.51 -11.57
N ASN A 17 -11.70 29.33 -10.61
CA ASN A 17 -11.36 29.18 -9.20
C ASN A 17 -10.90 27.74 -8.92
N SER A 18 -9.91 27.67 -8.03
CA SER A 18 -9.40 26.52 -7.28
C SER A 18 -8.63 25.45 -8.05
N LEU A 19 -7.33 25.37 -7.71
CA LEU A 19 -6.59 24.12 -7.56
C LEU A 19 -7.47 23.16 -6.75
N ALA A 20 -8.21 22.31 -7.45
CA ALA A 20 -8.98 21.26 -6.79
C ALA A 20 -8.00 20.42 -5.97
N GLU A 21 -8.30 20.26 -4.69
CA GLU A 21 -7.69 19.24 -3.83
C GLU A 21 -7.99 17.89 -4.47
N GLN A 22 -7.08 17.44 -5.35
CA GLN A 22 -7.19 16.16 -6.02
C GLN A 22 -7.02 15.08 -4.96
N SER A 23 -8.11 14.38 -4.66
CA SER A 23 -8.05 13.17 -3.84
C SER A 23 -7.04 12.20 -4.48
N PRO A 24 -6.22 11.49 -3.67
CA PRO A 24 -5.19 10.62 -4.21
C PRO A 24 -5.80 9.59 -5.17
N THR A 25 -5.18 9.42 -6.33
CA THR A 25 -5.67 8.57 -7.43
C THR A 25 -5.48 7.09 -7.11
N SER A 26 -4.56 6.77 -6.20
CA SER A 26 -4.24 5.41 -5.74
C SER A 26 -3.91 5.36 -4.26
N ALA A 27 -3.94 4.16 -3.67
CA ALA A 27 -3.47 3.93 -2.30
C ALA A 27 -1.96 4.24 -2.17
N PHE A 28 -1.20 4.07 -3.25
CA PHE A 28 0.22 4.43 -3.31
C PHE A 28 0.45 5.94 -3.21
N GLU A 29 -0.35 6.76 -3.88
CA GLU A 29 -0.29 8.21 -3.71
C GLU A 29 -0.77 8.62 -2.31
N TRP A 30 -1.82 7.97 -1.80
CA TRP A 30 -2.37 8.28 -0.47
C TRP A 30 -1.39 7.99 0.66
N ILE A 31 -0.66 6.86 0.62
CA ILE A 31 0.33 6.54 1.65
C ILE A 31 1.57 7.45 1.59
N GLY A 32 1.78 8.18 0.49
CA GLY A 32 2.90 9.09 0.27
C GLY A 32 4.03 8.51 -0.59
N GLY A 33 3.71 7.52 -1.42
CA GLY A 33 4.61 6.96 -2.43
C GLY A 33 5.72 6.05 -1.89
N GLU A 34 6.76 5.88 -2.71
CA GLU A 34 7.76 4.81 -2.54
C GLU A 34 8.50 4.87 -1.20
N ALA A 35 8.92 6.06 -0.77
CA ALA A 35 9.63 6.23 0.50
C ALA A 35 8.78 5.78 1.71
N ARG A 36 7.48 6.04 1.66
CA ARG A 36 6.53 5.67 2.73
C ARG A 36 6.20 4.19 2.71
N VAL A 37 6.10 3.57 1.53
CA VAL A 37 5.99 2.11 1.40
C VAL A 37 7.26 1.42 1.93
N ARG A 38 8.44 1.97 1.63
CA ARG A 38 9.74 1.47 2.14
C ARG A 38 9.76 1.48 3.67
N GLU A 39 9.42 2.62 4.26
CA GLU A 39 9.35 2.79 5.72
C GLU A 39 8.37 1.82 6.38
N LEU A 40 7.17 1.67 5.81
CA LEU A 40 6.17 0.72 6.31
C LEU A 40 6.71 -0.72 6.31
N VAL A 41 7.29 -1.15 5.18
CA VAL A 41 7.83 -2.51 5.06
C VAL A 41 9.03 -2.70 5.96
N ASP A 42 9.85 -1.65 6.16
CA ASP A 42 10.94 -1.73 7.10
C ASP A 42 10.43 -1.96 8.51
N ARG A 43 9.46 -1.15 8.94
CA ARG A 43 8.90 -1.28 10.27
C ARG A 43 8.21 -2.62 10.48
N PHE A 44 7.50 -3.12 9.46
CA PHE A 44 6.87 -4.44 9.49
C PHE A 44 7.89 -5.55 9.78
N TYR A 45 9.03 -5.58 9.07
CA TYR A 45 10.03 -6.62 9.32
C TYR A 45 10.87 -6.38 10.58
N ASP A 46 11.04 -5.13 11.01
CA ASP A 46 11.66 -4.82 12.31
C ASP A 46 10.79 -5.35 13.46
N LEU A 47 9.48 -5.08 13.42
CA LEU A 47 8.53 -5.60 14.40
C LEU A 47 8.51 -7.13 14.43
N MET A 48 8.48 -7.77 13.26
CA MET A 48 8.53 -9.23 13.15
C MET A 48 9.76 -9.84 13.83
N ASP A 49 10.92 -9.17 13.76
CA ASP A 49 12.17 -9.66 14.33
C ASP A 49 12.31 -9.33 15.83
N LEU A 50 11.77 -8.19 16.27
CA LEU A 50 11.94 -7.65 17.62
C LEU A 50 10.87 -8.10 18.60
N GLU A 51 9.62 -8.23 18.15
CA GLU A 51 8.47 -8.43 19.06
C GLU A 51 8.20 -9.92 19.30
N PRO A 52 8.22 -10.39 20.57
CA PRO A 52 7.92 -11.79 20.90
C PRO A 52 6.54 -12.26 20.43
N ALA A 53 5.60 -11.33 20.24
CA ALA A 53 4.25 -11.61 19.75
C ALA A 53 4.22 -12.15 18.32
N TYR A 54 5.28 -11.96 17.53
CA TYR A 54 5.36 -12.37 16.12
C TYR A 54 6.36 -13.51 15.88
N ALA A 55 6.74 -14.22 16.94
CA ALA A 55 7.78 -15.24 16.90
C ALA A 55 7.44 -16.41 15.96
N ARG A 56 6.16 -16.79 15.80
CA ARG A 56 5.79 -17.91 14.90
C ARG A 56 5.93 -17.49 13.45
N LEU A 57 5.45 -16.29 13.13
CA LEU A 57 5.64 -15.68 11.82
C LEU A 57 7.12 -15.53 11.48
N ARG A 58 7.93 -15.06 12.44
CA ARG A 58 9.37 -14.92 12.26
C ARG A 58 10.07 -16.25 12.00
N ALA A 59 9.65 -17.32 12.69
CA ALA A 59 10.16 -18.67 12.50
C ALA A 59 9.81 -19.27 11.12
N ALA A 60 8.78 -18.75 10.44
CA ALA A 60 8.47 -19.12 9.06
C ALA A 60 9.40 -18.47 8.02
N HIS A 61 10.26 -17.54 8.44
CA HIS A 61 11.27 -16.89 7.62
C HIS A 61 12.66 -17.49 7.86
N GLY A 62 13.55 -17.35 6.87
CA GLY A 62 14.94 -17.81 6.99
C GLY A 62 15.78 -17.00 7.99
N ASP A 63 17.08 -17.26 8.02
CA ASP A 63 17.99 -16.65 8.98
C ASP A 63 18.01 -15.11 8.90
N GLY A 64 17.79 -14.54 7.71
CA GLY A 64 17.71 -13.10 7.48
C GLY A 64 16.42 -12.66 6.79
N LEU A 65 16.07 -11.38 6.97
CA LEU A 65 14.83 -10.79 6.46
C LEU A 65 15.04 -9.88 5.24
N ASP A 66 16.27 -9.49 4.90
CA ASP A 66 16.56 -8.47 3.86
C ASP A 66 15.92 -8.81 2.51
N SER A 67 16.04 -10.06 2.05
CA SER A 67 15.43 -10.46 0.77
C SER A 67 13.90 -10.44 0.82
N ALA A 68 13.30 -10.79 1.95
CA ALA A 68 11.84 -10.77 2.13
C ALA A 68 11.33 -9.32 2.16
N ARG A 69 12.06 -8.47 2.88
CA ARG A 69 11.89 -7.03 3.00
C ARG A 69 11.88 -6.32 1.65
N ASP A 70 12.89 -6.54 0.81
CA ASP A 70 12.92 -5.96 -0.53
C ASP A 70 11.78 -6.47 -1.43
N LYS A 71 11.49 -7.77 -1.37
CA LYS A 71 10.40 -8.37 -2.15
C LYS A 71 9.03 -7.83 -1.77
N LEU A 72 8.75 -7.66 -0.48
CA LEU A 72 7.48 -7.09 -0.02
C LEU A 72 7.38 -5.62 -0.42
N PHE A 73 8.46 -4.85 -0.29
CA PHE A 73 8.52 -3.46 -0.75
C PHE A 73 8.20 -3.33 -2.24
N TRP A 74 8.90 -4.08 -3.10
CA TRP A 74 8.62 -4.06 -4.54
C TRP A 74 7.21 -4.52 -4.88
N PHE A 75 6.69 -5.50 -4.13
CA PHE A 75 5.33 -5.99 -4.31
C PHE A 75 4.29 -4.91 -3.94
N LEU A 76 4.42 -4.29 -2.76
CA LEU A 76 3.47 -3.29 -2.30
C LEU A 76 3.50 -2.01 -3.14
N CYS A 77 4.64 -1.62 -3.71
CA CYS A 77 4.69 -0.51 -4.65
C CYS A 77 3.71 -0.70 -5.82
N GLY A 78 3.77 -1.85 -6.50
CA GLY A 78 2.85 -2.15 -7.61
C GLY A 78 1.42 -2.44 -7.12
N TRP A 79 1.29 -3.21 -6.03
CA TRP A 79 -0.02 -3.62 -5.51
C TRP A 79 -0.88 -2.44 -5.03
N LEU A 80 -0.27 -1.38 -4.51
CA LEU A 80 -0.95 -0.14 -4.11
C LEU A 80 -1.28 0.80 -5.28
N GLY A 81 -0.89 0.44 -6.52
CA GLY A 81 -1.11 1.23 -7.73
C GLY A 81 0.05 2.15 -8.11
N GLY A 82 1.25 1.91 -7.59
CA GLY A 82 2.50 2.58 -7.97
C GLY A 82 3.31 1.80 -9.02
N PRO A 83 4.64 2.01 -9.08
CA PRO A 83 5.51 1.32 -10.03
C PRO A 83 5.58 -0.20 -9.84
N ASP A 84 5.52 -0.96 -10.93
CA ASP A 84 5.53 -2.43 -10.98
C ASP A 84 6.94 -3.04 -10.76
N HIS A 85 7.59 -2.68 -9.65
CA HIS A 85 8.94 -3.14 -9.31
C HIS A 85 9.05 -4.66 -9.19
N TYR A 86 8.02 -5.32 -8.64
CA TYR A 86 8.02 -6.77 -8.48
C TYR A 86 7.87 -7.49 -9.82
N ILE A 87 6.91 -7.06 -10.64
CA ILE A 87 6.60 -7.72 -11.91
C ILE A 87 7.76 -7.57 -12.89
N SER A 88 8.38 -6.38 -12.95
CA SER A 88 9.56 -6.14 -13.79
C SER A 88 10.75 -7.06 -13.45
N ARG A 89 10.88 -7.50 -12.19
CA ARG A 89 11.98 -8.36 -11.72
C ARG A 89 11.66 -9.84 -11.74
N PHE A 90 10.42 -10.22 -11.40
CA PHE A 90 10.05 -11.61 -11.13
C PHE A 90 8.85 -12.11 -11.94
N GLY A 91 8.30 -11.29 -12.83
CA GLY A 91 7.08 -11.58 -13.57
C GLY A 91 5.84 -11.65 -12.67
N HIS A 92 4.82 -12.37 -13.14
CA HIS A 92 3.53 -12.47 -12.45
C HIS A 92 3.70 -12.90 -10.97
N PRO A 93 3.03 -12.23 -10.01
CA PRO A 93 3.26 -12.46 -8.58
C PRO A 93 3.06 -13.91 -8.12
N ARG A 94 2.01 -14.58 -8.64
CA ARG A 94 1.68 -15.99 -8.31
C ARG A 94 1.73 -16.24 -6.79
N LEU A 95 1.17 -15.32 -6.00
CA LEU A 95 1.36 -15.23 -4.54
C LEU A 95 1.16 -16.57 -3.85
N ARG A 96 -0.02 -17.20 -3.99
CA ARG A 96 -0.30 -18.49 -3.33
C ARG A 96 0.72 -19.56 -3.68
N ALA A 97 1.10 -19.70 -4.96
CA ALA A 97 2.09 -20.69 -5.37
C ALA A 97 3.47 -20.44 -4.74
N ARG A 98 3.87 -19.17 -4.56
CA ARG A 98 5.12 -18.79 -3.88
C ARG A 98 5.04 -18.98 -2.35
N HIS A 99 3.85 -19.06 -1.79
CA HIS A 99 3.62 -19.30 -0.35
C HIS A 99 3.40 -20.79 -0.01
N MET A 100 3.13 -21.66 -1.00
CA MET A 100 2.97 -23.12 -0.79
C MET A 100 4.15 -23.84 -0.13
N PRO A 101 5.43 -23.43 -0.30
CA PRO A 101 6.54 -24.05 0.42
C PRO A 101 6.53 -23.86 1.94
N PHE A 102 5.75 -22.90 2.45
CA PHE A 102 5.66 -22.60 3.88
C PHE A 102 4.38 -23.17 4.47
N ARG A 103 4.38 -23.50 5.76
CA ARG A 103 3.17 -23.89 6.49
C ARG A 103 2.52 -22.63 7.05
N ILE A 104 1.40 -22.21 6.49
CA ILE A 104 0.69 -20.99 6.89
C ILE A 104 -0.69 -21.38 7.41
N GLY A 105 -0.84 -21.42 8.73
CA GLY A 105 -2.10 -21.66 9.42
C GLY A 105 -2.76 -20.37 9.90
N ILE A 106 -3.72 -20.52 10.81
CA ILE A 106 -4.44 -19.37 11.42
C ILE A 106 -3.47 -18.49 12.21
N ALA A 107 -2.58 -19.08 13.01
CA ALA A 107 -1.66 -18.32 13.86
C ALA A 107 -0.67 -17.46 13.06
N GLU A 108 -0.05 -18.02 12.02
CA GLU A 108 0.89 -17.27 11.18
C GLU A 108 0.17 -16.16 10.38
N ARG A 109 -1.07 -16.42 9.95
CA ARG A 109 -1.94 -15.43 9.30
C ARG A 109 -2.28 -14.28 10.27
N ASP A 110 -2.68 -14.59 11.49
CA ASP A 110 -3.06 -13.61 12.51
C ASP A 110 -1.87 -12.75 12.92
N GLU A 111 -0.70 -13.36 13.14
CA GLU A 111 0.53 -12.63 13.46
C GLU A 111 0.96 -11.71 12.30
N TRP A 112 0.83 -12.14 11.04
CA TRP A 112 1.14 -11.30 9.88
C TRP A 112 0.24 -10.06 9.82
N LEU A 113 -1.07 -10.25 10.00
CA LEU A 113 -2.03 -9.15 9.99
C LEU A 113 -1.81 -8.19 11.16
N ALA A 114 -1.57 -8.72 12.37
CA ALA A 114 -1.30 -7.92 13.55
C ALA A 114 -0.01 -7.10 13.39
N CYS A 115 1.06 -7.72 12.88
CA CYS A 115 2.33 -7.05 12.62
C CYS A 115 2.20 -5.94 11.57
N MET A 116 1.47 -6.18 10.47
CA MET A 116 1.22 -5.15 9.45
C MET A 116 0.35 -4.01 9.98
N ALA A 117 -0.67 -4.31 10.78
CA ALA A 117 -1.51 -3.31 11.42
C ALA A 117 -0.70 -2.42 12.37
N GLN A 118 0.13 -3.01 13.23
CA GLN A 118 1.01 -2.26 14.13
C GLN A 118 2.01 -1.40 13.34
N ALA A 119 2.62 -1.93 12.28
CA ALA A 119 3.54 -1.17 11.44
C ALA A 119 2.85 0.06 10.81
N MET A 120 1.63 -0.10 10.29
CA MET A 120 0.86 1.04 9.74
C MET A 120 0.53 2.09 10.79
N GLN A 121 0.19 1.67 12.02
CA GLN A 121 -0.06 2.57 13.14
C GLN A 121 1.19 3.35 13.52
N GLU A 122 2.32 2.69 13.70
CA GLU A 122 3.58 3.32 14.12
C GLU A 122 4.18 4.23 13.06
N CYS A 123 4.02 3.89 11.78
CA CYS A 123 4.39 4.79 10.68
C CYS A 123 3.42 5.98 10.56
N GLY A 124 2.27 5.99 11.22
CA GLY A 124 1.28 7.06 11.10
C GLY A 124 0.60 7.10 9.73
N VAL A 125 0.28 5.92 9.16
CA VAL A 125 -0.57 5.83 7.96
C VAL A 125 -1.93 6.46 8.26
N ASP A 126 -2.55 7.13 7.29
CA ASP A 126 -3.88 7.73 7.48
C ASP A 126 -4.90 6.68 7.99
N PRO A 127 -5.68 6.93 9.05
CA PRO A 127 -6.56 5.92 9.64
C PRO A 127 -7.60 5.33 8.67
N ALA A 128 -8.13 6.14 7.75
CA ALA A 128 -9.09 5.64 6.76
C ALA A 128 -8.40 4.77 5.70
N LEU A 129 -7.14 5.06 5.37
CA LEU A 129 -6.33 4.17 4.54
C LEU A 129 -5.98 2.88 5.30
N GLN A 130 -5.63 2.96 6.58
CA GLN A 130 -5.35 1.78 7.41
C GLN A 130 -6.52 0.80 7.40
N GLU A 131 -7.74 1.28 7.63
CA GLU A 131 -8.95 0.44 7.63
C GLU A 131 -9.12 -0.32 6.29
N ARG A 132 -8.99 0.39 5.16
CA ARG A 132 -9.08 -0.21 3.81
C ARG A 132 -7.98 -1.23 3.54
N LEU A 133 -6.76 -0.93 3.97
CA LEU A 133 -5.61 -1.82 3.78
C LEU A 133 -5.74 -3.06 4.66
N VAL A 134 -6.17 -2.92 5.92
CA VAL A 134 -6.42 -4.07 6.82
C VAL A 134 -7.45 -5.02 6.21
N GLU A 135 -8.56 -4.52 5.67
CA GLU A 135 -9.56 -5.37 5.01
C GLU A 135 -8.98 -6.09 3.78
N SER A 136 -8.27 -5.36 2.92
CA SER A 136 -7.65 -5.90 1.70
C SER A 136 -6.58 -6.95 2.01
N PHE A 137 -5.77 -6.70 3.04
CA PHE A 137 -4.76 -7.62 3.53
C PHE A 137 -5.38 -8.86 4.17
N ALA A 138 -6.45 -8.71 4.97
CA ALA A 138 -7.14 -9.83 5.61
C ALA A 138 -7.61 -10.86 4.57
N GLY A 139 -8.28 -10.41 3.50
CA GLY A 139 -8.71 -11.32 2.43
C GLY A 139 -7.55 -12.00 1.71
N THR A 140 -6.47 -11.27 1.46
CA THR A 140 -5.26 -11.82 0.81
C THR A 140 -4.54 -12.83 1.70
N ALA A 141 -4.36 -12.50 2.98
CA ALA A 141 -3.69 -13.36 3.96
C ALA A 141 -4.48 -14.64 4.22
N ASP A 142 -5.82 -14.57 4.27
CA ASP A 142 -6.67 -15.76 4.36
C ASP A 142 -6.53 -16.66 3.14
N TRP A 143 -6.41 -16.08 1.95
CA TRP A 143 -6.14 -16.80 0.71
C TRP A 143 -4.73 -17.39 0.66
N MET A 144 -3.78 -16.98 1.50
CA MET A 144 -2.43 -17.57 1.55
C MET A 144 -2.36 -18.85 2.39
N ARG A 145 -3.28 -19.05 3.33
CA ARG A 145 -3.27 -20.21 4.23
C ARG A 145 -3.33 -21.53 3.46
N ASN A 146 -2.62 -22.53 3.97
CA ASN A 146 -2.48 -23.83 3.32
C ASN A 146 -2.47 -25.02 4.28
N VAL A 147 -2.67 -24.79 5.58
CA VAL A 147 -2.86 -25.78 6.64
C VAL A 147 -3.90 -25.31 7.65
#